data_AF-A0A7C5ILK7-F1
#
_entry.id   AF-A0A7C5ILK7-F1
#
_cell.length_a   1.000
_cell.length_b   1.000
_cell.length_c   1.000
_cell.angle_alpha   90.00
_cell.angle_beta   90.00
_cell.angle_gamma   90.00
#
_symmetry.space_group_name_H-M   'P 1'
#
loop_
_entity.id
_entity.type
_entity.pdbx_description
1 polymer ?
#
loop_
_entity_poly.entity_id
_entity_poly.type
_entity_poly.pdbx_seq_one_letter_code
_entity_poly.pdbx_strand_id
1 'polypeptide(L)'
;MKKFLILFAFIFSTIFAISPDEALSILKKSIKQYISREEISKIKPKKVIATILSCSDQSVKVENIFNIKGNSLYNVTVLGNIALEPEIASIEYSVTQLESPLILVMGHHNCAIIRDTLKGEVRNVKNSTILNALENSLSKAKIAYGSNFSEMLYKQSVIINIYNSMENIIKGSEIIRQLIELNKLKVVGVLLNENSKTLEWLGEHPMQKEIMAGNYDSNELISFLKTSDNRQDVTSEKADITSTNETKNLKQNNLNLKTVSEKKSIKSIEKPLSTELKFFMDKTIASPRNPSYITIRIESPENVFRVSIKFFAQSLKSKRKELIFALPELKVINGVAQTQFYFSGRKFKKNLFLPKGNYKIIGEVQCYNSSGKMVERRIFASSNIILLN
;
A
#
# COMPACT_ATOMS: atom_id res chain seq x y z
N MET A 1 -31.25 -8.39 24.92
CA MET A 1 -30.09 -8.45 23.99
C MET A 1 -29.61 -9.88 23.72
N LYS A 2 -29.30 -10.72 24.71
CA LYS A 2 -28.80 -12.11 24.47
C LYS A 2 -29.71 -13.01 23.62
N LYS A 3 -31.03 -12.88 23.71
CA LYS A 3 -31.99 -13.65 22.87
C LYS A 3 -32.03 -13.22 21.40
N PHE A 4 -31.65 -11.97 21.09
CA PHE A 4 -31.57 -11.46 19.71
C PHE A 4 -30.29 -11.93 19.03
N LEU A 5 -29.18 -11.99 19.80
CA LEU A 5 -27.88 -12.52 19.37
C LEU A 5 -27.94 -14.01 18.96
N ILE A 6 -28.76 -14.80 19.66
CA ILE A 6 -28.93 -16.24 19.40
C ILE A 6 -29.75 -16.51 18.13
N LEU A 7 -30.74 -15.66 17.82
CA LEU A 7 -31.50 -15.76 16.56
C LEU A 7 -30.64 -15.30 15.36
N PHE A 8 -29.78 -14.29 15.55
CA PHE A 8 -28.83 -13.81 14.54
C PHE A 8 -27.73 -14.85 14.25
N ALA A 9 -27.22 -15.55 15.27
CA ALA A 9 -26.21 -16.59 15.10
C ALA A 9 -26.72 -17.82 14.33
N PHE A 10 -28.02 -18.14 14.43
CA PHE A 10 -28.63 -19.29 13.74
C PHE A 10 -28.89 -19.04 12.25
N ILE A 11 -29.13 -17.79 11.84
CA ILE A 11 -29.28 -17.44 10.42
C ILE A 11 -27.90 -17.47 9.73
N PHE A 12 -26.82 -17.08 10.43
CA PHE A 12 -25.48 -16.91 9.86
C PHE A 12 -24.59 -18.15 9.75
N SER A 13 -24.96 -19.34 10.26
CA SER A 13 -24.09 -20.53 10.18
C SER A 13 -23.93 -21.10 8.76
N THR A 14 -24.69 -20.61 7.78
CA THR A 14 -24.68 -21.10 6.38
C THR A 14 -24.56 -19.99 5.30
N ILE A 15 -24.27 -18.74 5.67
CA ILE A 15 -24.54 -17.56 4.81
C ILE A 15 -23.55 -17.33 3.67
N PHE A 16 -22.26 -17.66 3.78
CA PHE A 16 -21.32 -17.37 2.69
C PHE A 16 -20.93 -18.65 1.96
N ALA A 17 -21.17 -18.68 0.64
CA ALA A 17 -20.88 -19.85 -0.19
C ALA A 17 -19.37 -20.05 -0.40
N ILE A 18 -18.61 -18.97 -0.37
CA ILE A 18 -17.16 -18.91 -0.49
C ILE A 18 -16.60 -18.01 0.62
N SER A 19 -15.36 -18.25 1.03
CA SER A 19 -14.70 -17.39 2.02
C SER A 19 -14.32 -16.02 1.43
N PRO A 20 -14.12 -14.97 2.25
CA PRO A 20 -13.64 -13.67 1.77
C PRO A 20 -12.29 -13.77 1.02
N ASP A 21 -11.39 -14.65 1.44
CA ASP A 21 -10.09 -14.87 0.78
C ASP A 21 -10.23 -15.58 -0.56
N GLU A 22 -11.16 -16.55 -0.64
CA GLU A 22 -11.49 -17.21 -1.90
C GLU A 22 -12.11 -16.21 -2.90
N ALA A 23 -13.03 -15.36 -2.45
CA ALA A 23 -13.60 -14.29 -3.27
C ALA A 23 -12.53 -13.32 -3.80
N LEU A 24 -11.59 -12.91 -2.93
CA LEU A 24 -10.47 -12.05 -3.30
C LEU A 24 -9.55 -12.73 -4.33
N SER A 25 -9.28 -14.03 -4.15
CA SER A 25 -8.49 -14.82 -5.10
C SER A 25 -9.18 -14.92 -6.47
N ILE A 26 -10.49 -15.15 -6.51
CA ILE A 26 -11.28 -15.18 -7.75
C ILE A 26 -11.21 -13.82 -8.46
N LEU A 27 -11.41 -12.71 -7.74
CA LEU A 27 -11.28 -11.37 -8.30
C LEU A 27 -9.90 -11.12 -8.90
N LYS A 28 -8.82 -11.41 -8.15
CA LYS A 28 -7.44 -11.26 -8.63
C LYS A 28 -7.18 -12.06 -9.90
N LYS A 29 -7.65 -13.31 -9.95
CA LYS A 29 -7.54 -14.17 -11.13
C LYS A 29 -8.32 -13.60 -12.33
N SER A 30 -9.48 -13.00 -12.09
CA SER A 30 -10.36 -12.48 -13.14
C SER A 30 -9.78 -11.31 -13.95
N ILE A 31 -8.76 -10.63 -13.42
CA ILE A 31 -8.07 -9.54 -14.13
C ILE A 31 -7.36 -10.07 -15.38
N LYS A 32 -6.72 -11.23 -15.27
CA LYS A 32 -5.93 -11.86 -16.36
C LYS A 32 -6.73 -12.89 -17.15
N GLN A 33 -7.74 -13.49 -16.54
CA GLN A 33 -8.47 -14.62 -17.09
C GLN A 33 -9.97 -14.34 -17.05
N TYR A 34 -10.65 -14.69 -18.14
CA TYR A 34 -12.12 -14.73 -18.14
C TYR A 34 -12.62 -15.83 -17.21
N ILE A 35 -13.50 -15.48 -16.27
CA ILE A 35 -14.15 -16.42 -15.35
C ILE A 35 -15.65 -16.42 -15.66
N SER A 36 -16.16 -17.56 -16.10
CA SER A 36 -17.57 -17.67 -16.47
C SER A 36 -18.47 -17.78 -15.22
N ARG A 37 -19.72 -17.35 -15.35
CA ARG A 37 -20.73 -17.58 -14.29
C ARG A 37 -20.88 -19.06 -13.98
N GLU A 38 -20.73 -19.93 -14.98
CA GLU A 38 -20.82 -21.38 -14.81
C GLU A 38 -19.68 -21.93 -13.95
N GLU A 39 -18.45 -21.46 -14.18
CA GLU A 39 -17.29 -21.79 -13.35
C GLU A 39 -17.47 -21.34 -11.90
N ILE A 40 -18.03 -20.15 -11.69
CA ILE A 40 -18.39 -19.65 -10.35
C ILE A 40 -19.55 -20.46 -9.76
N SER A 41 -20.55 -20.80 -10.57
CA SER A 41 -21.75 -21.52 -10.13
C SER A 41 -21.48 -22.99 -9.78
N LYS A 42 -20.43 -23.59 -10.37
CA LYS A 42 -19.91 -24.91 -9.97
C LYS A 42 -19.41 -24.91 -8.51
N ILE A 43 -19.03 -23.74 -8.00
CA ILE A 43 -18.66 -23.55 -6.59
C ILE A 43 -19.92 -23.41 -5.73
N LYS A 44 -20.95 -22.67 -6.19
CA LYS A 44 -22.37 -22.71 -5.74
C LYS A 44 -23.25 -21.72 -6.53
N PRO A 45 -24.51 -22.04 -6.85
CA PRO A 45 -25.33 -21.21 -7.74
C PRO A 45 -25.91 -19.96 -7.04
N LYS A 46 -25.75 -18.80 -7.68
CA LYS A 46 -26.30 -17.46 -7.34
C LYS A 46 -25.80 -16.82 -6.04
N LYS A 47 -24.56 -16.31 -6.02
CA LYS A 47 -24.15 -15.27 -5.06
C LYS A 47 -23.28 -14.19 -5.71
N VAL A 48 -23.43 -12.97 -5.20
CA VAL A 48 -22.47 -11.90 -5.44
C VAL A 48 -21.19 -12.30 -4.70
N ILE A 49 -20.07 -12.42 -5.41
CA ILE A 49 -18.79 -12.77 -4.80
C ILE A 49 -18.08 -11.55 -4.23
N ALA A 50 -18.41 -10.34 -4.72
CA ALA A 50 -17.87 -9.10 -4.20
C ALA A 50 -18.78 -7.91 -4.48
N THR A 51 -18.82 -7.01 -3.50
CA THR A 51 -19.41 -5.68 -3.58
C THR A 51 -18.29 -4.70 -3.87
N ILE A 52 -18.43 -3.86 -4.88
CA ILE A 52 -17.39 -2.94 -5.32
C ILE A 52 -17.92 -1.52 -5.17
N LEU A 53 -17.30 -0.73 -4.30
CA LEU A 53 -17.51 0.72 -4.25
C LEU A 53 -16.48 1.37 -5.19
N SER A 54 -16.95 2.01 -6.26
CA SER A 54 -16.09 2.61 -7.30
C SER A 54 -16.42 4.06 -7.59
N CYS A 55 -15.48 4.76 -8.22
CA CYS A 55 -15.69 6.14 -8.67
C CYS A 55 -16.63 6.18 -9.89
N SER A 56 -17.52 7.16 -9.97
CA SER A 56 -18.39 7.39 -11.13
C SER A 56 -17.69 7.98 -12.37
N ASP A 57 -16.36 7.98 -12.39
CA ASP A 57 -15.57 8.34 -13.55
C ASP A 57 -15.84 7.36 -14.70
N GLN A 58 -16.07 7.86 -15.91
CA GLN A 58 -16.44 7.03 -17.07
C GLN A 58 -15.33 6.05 -17.49
N SER A 59 -14.08 6.32 -17.13
CA SER A 59 -12.95 5.41 -17.36
C SER A 59 -12.92 4.24 -16.38
N VAL A 60 -13.63 4.35 -15.24
CA VAL A 60 -13.69 3.35 -14.19
C VAL A 60 -14.92 2.46 -14.40
N LYS A 61 -14.77 1.48 -15.29
CA LYS A 61 -15.81 0.47 -15.55
C LYS A 61 -15.39 -0.86 -14.94
N VAL A 62 -16.00 -1.22 -13.82
CA VAL A 62 -15.72 -2.45 -13.06
C VAL A 62 -15.76 -3.70 -13.95
N GLU A 63 -16.73 -3.77 -14.85
CA GLU A 63 -16.95 -4.88 -15.79
C GLU A 63 -15.84 -5.00 -16.84
N ASN A 64 -15.11 -3.91 -17.10
CA ASN A 64 -13.97 -3.91 -18.02
C ASN A 64 -12.65 -4.25 -17.32
N ILE A 65 -12.64 -4.23 -15.98
CA ILE A 65 -11.46 -4.51 -15.15
C ILE A 65 -11.48 -5.98 -14.72
N PHE A 66 -12.62 -6.45 -14.24
CA PHE A 66 -12.80 -7.83 -13.80
C PHE A 66 -13.56 -8.60 -14.87
N ASN A 67 -12.92 -9.60 -15.48
CA ASN A 67 -13.53 -10.42 -16.52
C ASN A 67 -14.47 -11.48 -15.94
N ILE A 68 -15.49 -11.04 -15.19
CA ILE A 68 -16.47 -11.88 -14.53
C ILE A 68 -17.86 -11.58 -15.10
N LYS A 69 -18.51 -12.59 -15.70
CA LYS A 69 -19.90 -12.45 -16.18
C LYS A 69 -20.93 -13.03 -15.21
N GLY A 70 -22.15 -12.51 -15.28
CA GLY A 70 -23.32 -13.14 -14.67
C GLY A 70 -23.81 -12.55 -13.35
N ASN A 71 -23.70 -11.23 -13.16
CA ASN A 71 -24.14 -10.51 -11.95
C ASN A 71 -23.48 -11.04 -10.66
N SER A 72 -22.24 -11.52 -10.77
CA SER A 72 -21.45 -11.97 -9.62
C SER A 72 -20.78 -10.82 -8.87
N LEU A 73 -20.79 -9.61 -9.42
CA LEU A 73 -20.30 -8.39 -8.79
C LEU A 73 -21.47 -7.44 -8.56
N TYR A 74 -21.54 -6.86 -7.37
CA TYR A 74 -22.50 -5.79 -7.04
C TYR A 74 -21.77 -4.47 -6.99
N ASN A 75 -22.06 -3.56 -7.93
CA ASN A 75 -21.32 -2.31 -8.08
C ASN A 75 -22.12 -1.15 -7.46
N VAL A 76 -21.47 -0.40 -6.57
CA VAL A 76 -21.93 0.86 -6.01
C VAL A 76 -21.02 1.95 -6.56
N THR A 77 -21.57 2.87 -7.33
CA THR A 77 -20.78 3.85 -8.09
C THR A 77 -21.14 5.26 -7.67
N VAL A 78 -20.16 6.04 -7.21
CA VAL A 78 -20.34 7.41 -6.69
C VAL A 78 -19.12 8.26 -6.98
N LEU A 79 -19.27 9.59 -7.08
CA LEU A 79 -18.13 10.49 -7.29
C LEU A 79 -17.08 10.30 -6.20
N GLY A 80 -15.83 10.09 -6.62
CA GLY A 80 -14.71 9.93 -5.71
C GLY A 80 -14.79 8.71 -4.79
N ASN A 81 -15.59 7.69 -5.14
CA ASN A 81 -15.71 6.44 -4.35
C ASN A 81 -15.95 6.68 -2.84
N ILE A 82 -16.71 7.73 -2.51
CA ILE A 82 -16.98 8.16 -1.14
C ILE A 82 -18.09 7.32 -0.54
N ALA A 83 -17.84 6.69 0.60
CA ALA A 83 -18.88 6.01 1.35
C ALA A 83 -19.63 6.97 2.28
N LEU A 84 -20.86 7.33 1.91
CA LEU A 84 -21.83 7.99 2.80
C LEU A 84 -23.00 7.03 3.09
N GLU A 85 -23.96 7.48 3.91
CA GLU A 85 -25.13 6.70 4.33
C GLU A 85 -25.80 5.91 3.18
N PRO A 86 -26.14 6.50 2.01
CA PRO A 86 -26.79 5.75 0.93
C PRO A 86 -25.91 4.65 0.33
N GLU A 87 -24.60 4.91 0.17
CA GLU A 87 -23.65 3.94 -0.34
C GLU A 87 -23.43 2.81 0.66
N ILE A 88 -23.30 3.12 1.95
CA ILE A 88 -23.15 2.14 3.03
C ILE A 88 -24.40 1.27 3.12
N ALA A 89 -25.60 1.85 3.03
CA ALA A 89 -26.85 1.10 3.00
C ALA A 89 -26.92 0.13 1.80
N SER A 90 -26.45 0.56 0.62
CA SER A 90 -26.37 -0.29 -0.57
C SER A 90 -25.38 -1.45 -0.40
N ILE A 91 -24.22 -1.18 0.22
CA ILE A 91 -23.21 -2.18 0.57
C ILE A 91 -23.76 -3.15 1.63
N GLU A 92 -24.47 -2.66 2.64
CA GLU A 92 -25.09 -3.50 3.67
C GLU A 92 -26.15 -4.43 3.07
N TYR A 93 -26.95 -3.95 2.12
CA TYR A 93 -27.90 -4.78 1.38
C TYR A 93 -27.19 -5.91 0.62
N SER A 94 -26.09 -5.61 -0.09
CA SER A 94 -25.38 -6.66 -0.83
C SER A 94 -24.67 -7.65 0.08
N VAL A 95 -24.17 -7.22 1.23
CA VAL A 95 -23.56 -8.10 2.24
C VAL A 95 -24.61 -9.01 2.90
N THR A 96 -25.79 -8.48 3.22
CA THR A 96 -26.83 -9.21 3.98
C THR A 96 -27.79 -10.01 3.11
N GLN A 97 -28.28 -9.42 2.01
CA GLN A 97 -29.31 -10.03 1.16
C GLN A 97 -28.69 -10.78 -0.03
N LEU A 98 -27.56 -10.30 -0.55
CA LEU A 98 -26.85 -10.94 -1.66
C LEU A 98 -25.63 -11.75 -1.18
N GLU A 99 -25.39 -11.74 0.13
CA GLU A 99 -24.40 -12.55 0.82
C GLU A 99 -23.00 -12.38 0.23
N SER A 100 -22.63 -11.13 -0.05
CA SER A 100 -21.31 -10.77 -0.56
C SER A 100 -20.24 -10.88 0.54
N PRO A 101 -19.25 -11.79 0.42
CA PRO A 101 -18.22 -11.99 1.44
C PRO A 101 -17.06 -11.00 1.36
N LEU A 102 -17.07 -10.09 0.38
CA LEU A 102 -15.98 -9.18 0.11
C LEU A 102 -16.50 -7.82 -0.32
N ILE A 103 -15.99 -6.76 0.30
CA ILE A 103 -16.16 -5.38 -0.12
C ILE A 103 -14.82 -4.88 -0.68
N LEU A 104 -14.84 -4.36 -1.89
CA LEU A 104 -13.68 -3.74 -2.54
C LEU A 104 -13.93 -2.24 -2.69
N VAL A 105 -13.12 -1.41 -2.04
CA VAL A 105 -13.13 0.04 -2.20
C VAL A 105 -12.09 0.40 -3.26
N MET A 106 -12.54 0.77 -4.45
CA MET A 106 -11.71 1.02 -5.62
C MET A 106 -11.63 2.51 -5.93
N GLY A 107 -10.46 3.10 -5.63
CA GLY A 107 -10.07 4.41 -6.15
C GLY A 107 -9.27 4.29 -7.44
N HIS A 108 -8.91 5.42 -8.05
CA HIS A 108 -8.18 5.44 -9.33
C HIS A 108 -7.22 6.64 -9.42
N HIS A 109 -6.12 6.51 -10.16
CA HIS A 109 -5.01 7.46 -10.14
C HIS A 109 -5.41 8.88 -10.58
N ASN A 110 -6.21 9.02 -11.64
CA ASN A 110 -6.58 10.34 -12.18
C ASN A 110 -7.98 10.81 -11.75
N CYS A 111 -8.31 10.68 -10.46
CA CYS A 111 -9.59 11.14 -9.91
C CYS A 111 -9.77 12.67 -10.01
N ALA A 112 -10.56 13.11 -11.00
CA ALA A 112 -10.80 14.53 -11.27
C ALA A 112 -11.39 15.27 -10.08
N ILE A 113 -12.36 14.68 -9.35
CA ILE A 113 -12.97 15.36 -8.19
C ILE A 113 -11.96 15.64 -7.08
N ILE A 114 -11.02 14.72 -6.82
CA ILE A 114 -9.94 14.91 -5.84
C ILE A 114 -8.98 16.00 -6.32
N ARG A 115 -8.53 15.92 -7.58
CA ARG A 115 -7.62 16.90 -8.20
C ARG A 115 -8.21 18.31 -8.14
N ASP A 116 -9.44 18.46 -8.61
CA ASP A 116 -10.09 19.75 -8.76
C ASP A 116 -10.42 20.34 -7.37
N THR A 117 -10.76 19.52 -6.38
CA THR A 117 -10.94 19.97 -4.99
C THR A 117 -9.62 20.45 -4.39
N LEU A 118 -8.51 19.73 -4.60
CA LEU A 118 -7.18 20.17 -4.13
C LEU A 118 -6.72 21.49 -4.77
N LYS A 119 -7.10 21.74 -6.02
CA LYS A 119 -6.79 22.99 -6.73
C LYS A 119 -7.76 24.14 -6.44
N GLY A 120 -8.87 23.88 -5.75
CA GLY A 120 -9.95 24.86 -5.60
C GLY A 120 -10.67 25.18 -6.92
N GLU A 121 -10.64 24.26 -7.87
CA GLU A 121 -11.18 24.41 -9.22
C GLU A 121 -12.59 23.82 -9.40
N VAL A 122 -13.20 23.28 -8.33
CA VAL A 122 -14.57 22.73 -8.39
C VAL A 122 -15.57 23.86 -8.64
N ARG A 123 -16.09 23.92 -9.86
CA ARG A 123 -17.10 24.91 -10.27
C ARG A 123 -18.49 24.27 -10.29
N ASN A 124 -19.50 25.03 -9.89
CA ASN A 124 -20.92 24.68 -10.02
C ASN A 124 -21.41 23.43 -9.24
N VAL A 125 -20.62 22.91 -8.32
CA VAL A 125 -21.05 21.89 -7.34
C VAL A 125 -21.14 22.57 -5.97
N LYS A 126 -22.18 23.40 -5.77
CA LYS A 126 -22.39 24.08 -4.48
C LYS A 126 -23.01 23.11 -3.48
N ASN A 127 -22.49 23.08 -2.25
CA ASN A 127 -23.07 22.36 -1.10
C ASN A 127 -23.34 20.86 -1.33
N SER A 128 -22.48 20.15 -2.05
CA SER A 128 -22.63 18.70 -2.16
C SER A 128 -22.05 18.02 -0.91
N THR A 129 -22.83 17.11 -0.33
CA THR A 129 -22.41 16.24 0.78
C THR A 129 -21.10 15.49 0.45
N ILE A 130 -20.88 15.21 -0.83
CA ILE A 130 -19.67 14.59 -1.40
C ILE A 130 -18.43 15.47 -1.18
N LEU A 131 -18.48 16.77 -1.50
CA LEU A 131 -17.32 17.66 -1.30
C LEU A 131 -16.98 17.81 0.19
N ASN A 132 -18.01 17.94 1.04
CA ASN A 132 -17.80 17.99 2.50
C ASN A 132 -17.17 16.70 3.03
N ALA A 133 -17.55 15.55 2.48
CA ALA A 133 -16.96 14.26 2.85
C ALA A 133 -15.51 14.13 2.38
N LEU A 134 -15.15 14.69 1.21
CA LEU A 134 -13.77 14.73 0.71
C LEU A 134 -12.88 15.58 1.61
N GLU A 135 -13.37 16.66 2.22
CA GLU A 135 -12.53 17.50 3.09
C GLU A 135 -11.86 16.70 4.21
N ASN A 136 -12.48 15.64 4.72
CA ASN A 136 -11.85 14.79 5.73
C ASN A 136 -10.63 14.04 5.18
N SER A 137 -10.72 13.45 3.98
CA SER A 137 -9.58 12.75 3.36
C SER A 137 -8.51 13.73 2.87
N LEU A 138 -8.91 14.88 2.30
CA LEU A 138 -7.98 15.88 1.79
C LEU A 138 -7.25 16.66 2.89
N SER A 139 -7.91 16.95 4.02
CA SER A 139 -7.24 17.59 5.17
C SER A 139 -6.17 16.68 5.77
N LYS A 140 -6.47 15.38 5.96
CA LYS A 140 -5.48 14.36 6.36
C LYS A 140 -4.27 14.36 5.41
N ALA A 141 -4.53 14.40 4.10
CA ALA A 141 -3.47 14.44 3.09
C ALA A 141 -2.63 15.73 3.15
N LYS A 142 -3.27 16.89 3.31
CA LYS A 142 -2.58 18.20 3.43
C LYS A 142 -1.70 18.26 4.68
N ILE A 143 -2.15 17.69 5.81
CA ILE A 143 -1.34 17.58 7.04
C ILE A 143 -0.13 16.65 6.83
N ALA A 144 -0.31 15.60 6.03
CA ALA A 144 0.75 14.61 5.78
C ALA A 144 1.80 15.10 4.77
N TYR A 145 1.36 15.74 3.68
CA TYR A 145 2.16 16.01 2.48
C TYR A 145 2.28 17.50 2.11
N GLY A 146 1.71 18.39 2.93
CA GLY A 146 1.69 19.84 2.71
C GLY A 146 0.43 20.32 2.00
N SER A 147 0.11 21.60 2.18
CA SER A 147 -1.16 22.19 1.69
C SER A 147 -1.13 22.66 0.24
N ASN A 148 0.06 22.87 -0.32
CA ASN A 148 0.20 23.31 -1.71
C ASN A 148 -0.01 22.15 -2.67
N PHE A 149 -0.74 22.38 -3.76
CA PHE A 149 -0.93 21.37 -4.80
C PHE A 149 0.42 20.84 -5.29
N SER A 150 0.58 19.53 -5.23
CA SER A 150 1.73 18.79 -5.77
C SER A 150 1.25 17.41 -6.23
N GLU A 151 2.02 16.79 -7.12
CA GLU A 151 1.71 15.45 -7.61
C GLU A 151 1.71 14.41 -6.47
N MET A 152 2.59 14.58 -5.48
CA MET A 152 2.62 13.73 -4.29
C MET A 152 1.36 13.89 -3.46
N LEU A 153 0.98 15.13 -3.12
CA LEU A 153 -0.25 15.42 -2.37
C LEU A 153 -1.46 14.81 -3.09
N TYR A 154 -1.53 14.97 -4.42
CA TYR A 154 -2.64 14.45 -5.21
C TYR A 154 -2.73 12.92 -5.15
N LYS A 155 -1.64 12.21 -5.47
CA LYS A 155 -1.61 10.74 -5.44
C LYS A 155 -1.95 10.19 -4.06
N GLN A 156 -1.41 10.80 -3.01
CA GLN A 156 -1.65 10.37 -1.65
C GLN A 156 -3.07 10.70 -1.18
N SER A 157 -3.66 11.80 -1.65
CA SER A 157 -5.06 12.12 -1.38
C SER A 157 -6.01 11.06 -1.92
N VAL A 158 -5.71 10.45 -3.09
CA VAL A 158 -6.50 9.33 -3.63
C VAL A 158 -6.44 8.12 -2.69
N ILE A 159 -5.25 7.73 -2.24
CA ILE A 159 -5.05 6.59 -1.33
C ILE A 159 -5.72 6.84 0.02
N ILE A 160 -5.54 8.02 0.60
CA ILE A 160 -6.19 8.43 1.85
C ILE A 160 -7.71 8.42 1.71
N ASN A 161 -8.23 8.83 0.55
CA ASN A 161 -9.66 8.79 0.29
C ASN A 161 -10.21 7.35 0.24
N ILE A 162 -9.46 6.39 -0.33
CA ILE A 162 -9.81 4.96 -0.26
C ILE A 162 -9.91 4.52 1.20
N TYR A 163 -8.88 4.80 2.01
CA TYR A 163 -8.89 4.46 3.44
C TYR A 163 -10.01 5.13 4.21
N ASN A 164 -10.30 6.40 3.91
CA ASN A 164 -11.41 7.13 4.53
C ASN A 164 -12.78 6.52 4.19
N SER A 165 -12.98 6.05 2.96
CA SER A 165 -14.19 5.32 2.60
C SER A 165 -14.29 3.96 3.30
N MET A 166 -13.17 3.23 3.44
CA MET A 166 -13.15 1.99 4.23
C MET A 166 -13.49 2.27 5.71
N GLU A 167 -12.93 3.33 6.29
CA GLU A 167 -13.23 3.80 7.64
C GLU A 167 -14.73 4.07 7.80
N ASN A 168 -15.33 4.83 6.88
CA ASN A 168 -16.76 5.14 6.89
C ASN A 168 -17.63 3.87 6.80
N ILE A 169 -17.27 2.92 5.94
CA ILE A 169 -18.00 1.63 5.80
C ILE A 169 -17.99 0.85 7.12
N ILE A 170 -16.81 0.71 7.75
CA ILE A 170 -16.67 -0.07 8.99
C ILE A 170 -17.37 0.63 10.16
N LYS A 171 -17.30 1.96 10.24
CA LYS A 171 -17.95 2.73 11.32
C LYS A 171 -19.46 2.83 11.13
N GLY A 172 -19.92 2.97 9.89
CA GLY A 172 -21.31 3.25 9.55
C GLY A 172 -22.24 2.04 9.56
N SER A 173 -21.72 0.82 9.65
CA SER A 173 -22.54 -0.40 9.74
C SER A 173 -22.05 -1.35 10.82
N GLU A 174 -22.89 -1.54 11.84
CA GLU A 174 -22.68 -2.52 12.90
C GLU A 174 -22.69 -3.96 12.36
N ILE A 175 -23.52 -4.23 11.34
CA ILE A 175 -23.60 -5.54 10.71
C ILE A 175 -22.29 -5.86 10.00
N ILE A 176 -21.73 -4.91 9.24
CA ILE A 176 -20.43 -5.08 8.58
C ILE A 176 -19.34 -5.34 9.62
N ARG A 177 -19.29 -4.56 10.71
CA ARG A 177 -18.32 -4.75 11.80
C ARG A 177 -18.35 -6.17 12.36
N GLN A 178 -19.54 -6.65 12.73
CA GLN A 178 -19.73 -8.00 13.26
C GLN A 178 -19.30 -9.09 12.27
N LEU A 179 -19.56 -8.91 10.97
CA LEU A 179 -19.15 -9.88 9.96
C LEU A 179 -17.63 -9.91 9.73
N ILE A 180 -16.96 -8.78 9.89
CA ILE A 180 -15.49 -8.72 9.89
C ILE A 180 -14.95 -9.46 11.13
N GLU A 181 -15.51 -9.21 12.33
CA GLU A 181 -15.11 -9.92 13.56
C GLU A 181 -15.26 -11.44 13.46
N LEU A 182 -16.32 -11.88 12.79
CA LEU A 182 -16.59 -13.30 12.54
C LEU A 182 -15.76 -13.89 11.39
N ASN A 183 -14.87 -13.12 10.76
CA ASN A 183 -14.09 -13.49 9.57
C ASN A 183 -14.96 -13.94 8.37
N LYS A 184 -16.20 -13.44 8.29
CA LYS A 184 -17.17 -13.75 7.22
C LYS A 184 -17.21 -12.69 6.12
N LEU A 185 -16.62 -11.52 6.38
CA LEU A 185 -16.55 -10.40 5.46
C LEU A 185 -15.16 -9.79 5.51
N LYS A 186 -14.64 -9.36 4.37
CA LYS A 186 -13.40 -8.59 4.27
C LYS A 186 -13.64 -7.27 3.53
N VAL A 187 -12.99 -6.21 3.97
CA VAL A 187 -12.98 -4.90 3.28
C VAL A 187 -11.58 -4.64 2.76
N VAL A 188 -11.42 -4.46 1.45
CA VAL A 188 -10.13 -4.30 0.79
C VAL A 188 -10.10 -3.01 -0.01
N GLY A 189 -9.04 -2.22 0.14
CA GLY A 189 -8.74 -1.07 -0.70
C GLY A 189 -7.93 -1.46 -1.93
N VAL A 190 -8.21 -0.80 -3.06
CA VAL A 190 -7.45 -0.98 -4.29
C VAL A 190 -7.34 0.34 -5.07
N LEU A 191 -6.17 0.57 -5.67
CA LEU A 191 -5.91 1.72 -6.53
C LEU A 191 -5.79 1.26 -7.98
N LEU A 192 -6.68 1.75 -8.83
CA LEU A 192 -6.67 1.49 -10.26
C LEU A 192 -5.77 2.48 -11.00
N ASN A 193 -4.97 1.94 -11.92
CA ASN A 193 -4.41 2.69 -13.03
C ASN A 193 -5.26 2.45 -14.26
N GLU A 194 -6.15 3.38 -14.56
CA GLU A 194 -7.08 3.29 -15.68
C GLU A 194 -6.39 3.24 -17.05
N ASN A 195 -5.16 3.78 -17.17
CA ASN A 195 -4.41 3.77 -18.43
C ASN A 195 -3.82 2.38 -18.71
N SER A 196 -3.12 1.78 -17.74
CA SER A 196 -2.54 0.44 -17.87
C SER A 196 -3.52 -0.68 -17.53
N LYS A 197 -4.68 -0.34 -16.97
CA LYS A 197 -5.68 -1.25 -16.39
C LYS A 197 -5.11 -2.17 -15.30
N THR A 198 -4.09 -1.70 -14.58
CA THR A 198 -3.47 -2.44 -13.48
C THR A 198 -4.06 -2.01 -12.13
N LEU A 199 -4.14 -2.94 -11.19
CA LEU A 199 -4.62 -2.70 -9.82
C LEU A 199 -3.47 -2.83 -8.82
N GLU A 200 -3.30 -1.83 -7.97
CA GLU A 200 -2.47 -1.88 -6.78
C GLU A 200 -3.35 -2.20 -5.56
N TRP A 201 -3.10 -3.37 -4.94
CA TRP A 201 -3.89 -3.85 -3.81
C TRP A 201 -3.35 -3.26 -2.51
N LEU A 202 -4.15 -2.39 -1.88
CA LEU A 202 -3.78 -1.75 -0.61
C LEU A 202 -4.03 -2.66 0.60
N GLY A 203 -4.93 -3.64 0.44
CA GLY A 203 -5.29 -4.58 1.51
C GLY A 203 -6.39 -4.05 2.41
N GLU A 204 -6.48 -4.59 3.63
CA GLU A 204 -7.39 -4.10 4.66
C GLU A 204 -6.95 -2.73 5.19
N HIS A 205 -7.83 -2.01 5.89
CA HIS A 205 -7.47 -0.71 6.44
C HIS A 205 -6.29 -0.90 7.41
N PRO A 206 -5.19 -0.12 7.32
CA PRO A 206 -4.00 -0.33 8.13
C PRO A 206 -4.26 -0.22 9.63
N MET A 207 -5.34 0.48 9.98
CA MET A 207 -5.83 0.66 11.35
C MET A 207 -7.19 0.02 11.59
N GLN A 208 -7.50 -1.08 10.90
CA GLN A 208 -8.81 -1.72 11.02
C GLN A 208 -9.11 -2.15 12.47
N LYS A 209 -8.10 -2.62 13.21
CA LYS A 209 -8.26 -3.06 14.60
C LYS A 209 -8.71 -1.90 15.50
N GLU A 210 -8.11 -0.75 15.35
CA GLU A 210 -8.41 0.47 16.11
C GLU A 210 -9.79 1.02 15.74
N ILE A 211 -10.16 0.95 14.44
CA ILE A 211 -11.50 1.34 13.99
C ILE A 211 -12.56 0.43 14.61
N MET A 212 -12.33 -0.88 14.61
CA MET A 212 -13.25 -1.87 15.17
C MET A 212 -13.36 -1.72 16.70
N ALA A 213 -12.27 -1.43 17.38
CA ALA A 213 -12.24 -1.20 18.83
C ALA A 213 -12.83 0.17 19.26
N GLY A 214 -13.14 1.06 18.30
CA GLY A 214 -13.72 2.37 18.57
C GLY A 214 -12.74 3.41 19.15
N ASN A 215 -11.43 3.12 19.12
CA ASN A 215 -10.37 4.00 19.64
C ASN A 215 -9.49 4.60 18.53
N TYR A 216 -9.93 4.52 17.27
CA TYR A 216 -9.21 5.06 16.13
C TYR A 216 -9.04 6.58 16.16
N ASP A 217 -7.78 7.02 16.09
CA ASP A 217 -7.39 8.40 15.81
C ASP A 217 -6.92 8.55 14.35
N SER A 218 -7.50 9.48 13.61
CA SER A 218 -7.11 9.75 12.24
C SER A 218 -5.66 10.28 12.10
N ASN A 219 -5.06 10.81 13.17
CA ASN A 219 -3.65 11.22 13.19
C ASN A 219 -2.68 10.03 13.16
N GLU A 220 -3.09 8.86 13.65
CA GLU A 220 -2.30 7.64 13.59
C GLU A 220 -2.23 7.13 12.15
N LEU A 221 -3.29 7.31 11.35
CA LEU A 221 -3.26 7.01 9.91
C LEU A 221 -2.26 7.92 9.19
N ILE A 222 -2.23 9.21 9.52
CA ILE A 222 -1.24 10.16 8.98
C ILE A 222 0.20 9.71 9.31
N SER A 223 0.40 9.25 10.54
CA SER A 223 1.70 8.72 10.99
C SER A 223 2.06 7.44 10.24
N PHE A 224 1.11 6.51 10.08
CA PHE A 224 1.26 5.30 9.29
C PHE A 224 1.66 5.62 7.85
N LEU A 225 0.95 6.53 7.17
CA LEU A 225 1.21 6.87 5.77
C LEU A 225 2.61 7.47 5.57
N LYS A 226 3.06 8.34 6.49
CA LYS A 226 4.45 8.84 6.51
C LYS A 226 5.49 7.74 6.67
N THR A 227 5.15 6.63 7.36
CA THR A 227 6.03 5.47 7.53
C THR A 227 5.89 4.40 6.43
N SER A 228 4.77 4.37 5.71
CA SER A 228 4.45 3.40 4.66
C SER A 228 4.88 3.86 3.27
N ASP A 229 5.00 5.17 3.04
CA ASP A 229 5.74 5.70 1.87
C ASP A 229 7.24 5.36 1.93
N ASN A 230 7.75 4.98 3.12
CA ASN A 230 9.07 4.37 3.30
C ASN A 230 9.07 2.84 3.03
N ARG A 231 7.92 2.22 2.72
CA ARG A 231 7.75 0.81 2.35
C ARG A 231 7.10 0.67 0.96
N GLN A 232 7.77 1.12 -0.09
CA GLN A 232 7.50 0.60 -1.43
C GLN A 232 8.51 -0.49 -1.78
N ASP A 233 8.24 -1.71 -1.31
CA ASP A 233 8.53 -2.95 -2.05
C ASP A 233 7.83 -4.12 -1.36
N VAL A 234 6.51 -4.22 -1.57
CA VAL A 234 5.78 -5.48 -1.40
C VAL A 234 4.86 -5.65 -2.61
N THR A 235 5.36 -6.46 -3.55
CA THR A 235 4.64 -7.12 -4.65
C THR A 235 3.70 -6.26 -5.49
N SER A 236 4.27 -5.49 -6.42
CA SER A 236 3.56 -5.16 -7.65
C SER A 236 3.52 -6.43 -8.53
N GLU A 237 2.44 -7.20 -8.48
CA GLU A 237 2.12 -8.06 -9.62
C GLU A 237 1.69 -7.16 -10.78
N LYS A 238 2.67 -6.70 -11.58
CA LYS A 238 2.39 -6.08 -12.88
C LYS A 238 1.72 -7.12 -13.78
N ALA A 239 0.49 -6.84 -14.19
CA ALA A 239 -0.21 -7.59 -15.21
C ALA A 239 -0.28 -6.70 -16.45
N ASP A 240 0.58 -6.96 -17.43
CA ASP A 240 0.52 -6.29 -18.73
C ASP A 240 -0.70 -6.80 -19.51
N ILE A 241 -1.60 -5.88 -19.86
CA ILE A 241 -2.82 -6.15 -20.62
C ILE A 241 -2.60 -5.62 -22.05
N THR A 242 -1.96 -6.43 -22.91
CA THR A 242 -2.04 -6.28 -24.38
C THR A 242 -2.01 -7.66 -25.05
N SER A 243 -3.04 -7.95 -25.86
CA SER A 243 -3.30 -9.15 -26.68
C SER A 243 -2.25 -9.35 -27.79
N THR A 244 -1.93 -10.53 -28.34
CA THR A 244 -2.79 -11.54 -29.01
C THR A 244 -2.03 -12.86 -29.28
N ASN A 245 -2.77 -13.98 -29.28
CA ASN A 245 -2.65 -15.25 -30.04
C ASN A 245 -1.29 -15.78 -30.52
N GLU A 246 -0.94 -16.99 -30.08
CA GLU A 246 -0.60 -18.10 -30.99
C GLU A 246 -0.66 -19.48 -30.32
N THR A 247 -0.94 -20.47 -31.15
CA THR A 247 -1.42 -21.83 -30.89
C THR A 247 -0.37 -22.87 -30.46
N LYS A 248 -0.89 -23.92 -29.79
CA LYS A 248 -0.52 -25.35 -29.86
C LYS A 248 0.69 -25.90 -29.09
N ASN A 249 0.32 -26.89 -28.26
CA ASN A 249 0.87 -28.24 -28.13
C ASN A 249 1.97 -28.59 -27.10
N LEU A 250 1.58 -29.56 -26.25
CA LEU A 250 2.31 -30.78 -25.88
C LEU A 250 3.56 -30.63 -24.99
N LYS A 251 3.42 -30.97 -23.69
CA LYS A 251 3.76 -32.32 -23.17
C LYS A 251 3.62 -32.38 -21.64
N GLN A 252 3.08 -33.53 -21.21
CA GLN A 252 3.22 -34.11 -19.88
C GLN A 252 4.66 -34.02 -19.38
N ASN A 253 4.82 -33.77 -18.09
CA ASN A 253 5.65 -34.63 -17.25
C ASN A 253 5.26 -34.50 -15.78
N ASN A 254 4.84 -35.62 -15.22
CA ASN A 254 4.72 -35.90 -13.80
C ASN A 254 6.08 -35.73 -13.11
N LEU A 255 6.10 -35.21 -11.88
CA LEU A 255 7.07 -35.64 -10.85
C LEU A 255 6.61 -35.22 -9.45
N ASN A 256 6.02 -36.20 -8.76
CA ASN A 256 6.21 -36.58 -7.36
C ASN A 256 6.24 -35.52 -6.27
N LEU A 257 5.11 -35.47 -5.54
CA LEU A 257 5.06 -35.22 -4.11
C LEU A 257 5.93 -36.23 -3.35
N LYS A 258 6.87 -35.73 -2.55
CA LYS A 258 7.41 -36.44 -1.38
C LYS A 258 7.31 -35.53 -0.16
N THR A 259 6.41 -35.94 0.73
CA THR A 259 6.33 -35.55 2.13
C THR A 259 7.60 -36.01 2.86
N VAL A 260 8.28 -35.09 3.54
CA VAL A 260 9.18 -35.42 4.66
C VAL A 260 8.94 -34.42 5.78
N SER A 261 8.29 -34.92 6.81
CA SER A 261 8.21 -34.36 8.15
C SER A 261 9.55 -34.54 8.86
N GLU A 262 10.21 -33.47 9.28
CA GLU A 262 11.25 -33.54 10.33
C GLU A 262 11.23 -32.29 11.20
N LYS A 263 10.80 -32.48 12.45
CA LYS A 263 11.02 -31.56 13.58
C LYS A 263 12.51 -31.58 13.93
N LYS A 264 13.21 -30.44 13.85
CA LYS A 264 14.46 -30.20 14.59
C LYS A 264 14.49 -28.79 15.16
N SER A 265 14.48 -28.74 16.50
CA SER A 265 14.77 -27.59 17.34
C SER A 265 16.20 -27.08 17.11
N ILE A 266 16.38 -25.79 16.87
CA ILE A 266 17.69 -25.13 16.89
C ILE A 266 17.64 -24.00 17.92
N LYS A 267 18.51 -24.10 18.93
CA LYS A 267 18.74 -23.15 20.01
C LYS A 267 19.26 -21.82 19.46
N SER A 268 18.75 -20.71 19.99
CA SER A 268 19.21 -19.35 19.75
C SER A 268 20.62 -19.13 20.30
N ILE A 269 21.54 -18.75 19.42
CA ILE A 269 22.81 -18.12 19.78
C ILE A 269 22.59 -16.62 19.58
N GLU A 270 22.28 -15.91 20.65
CA GLU A 270 22.16 -14.44 20.61
C GLU A 270 23.55 -13.82 20.46
N LYS A 271 23.90 -13.50 19.22
CA LYS A 271 24.96 -12.54 18.91
C LYS A 271 24.43 -11.16 19.33
N PRO A 272 25.20 -10.31 20.03
CA PRO A 272 24.79 -8.93 20.21
C PRO A 272 24.62 -8.33 18.81
N LEU A 273 23.39 -7.93 18.49
CA LEU A 273 23.10 -7.23 17.24
C LEU A 273 24.09 -6.06 17.17
N SER A 274 24.76 -5.89 16.04
CA SER A 274 25.62 -4.73 15.78
C SER A 274 24.90 -3.86 14.78
N THR A 275 25.10 -2.54 14.81
CA THR A 275 24.42 -1.68 13.84
C THR A 275 24.80 -2.09 12.40
N GLU A 276 23.82 -2.17 11.51
CA GLU A 276 23.95 -2.46 10.08
C GLU A 276 23.30 -1.34 9.25
N LEU A 277 23.92 -0.94 8.14
CA LEU A 277 23.36 0.01 7.18
C LEU A 277 23.15 -0.65 5.82
N LYS A 278 21.89 -0.72 5.38
CA LYS A 278 21.48 -1.25 4.08
C LYS A 278 21.15 -0.11 3.12
N PHE A 279 21.61 -0.24 1.88
CA PHE A 279 21.38 0.73 0.80
C PHE A 279 20.46 0.10 -0.25
N PHE A 280 19.38 0.79 -0.59
CA PHE A 280 18.47 0.43 -1.67
C PHE A 280 18.46 1.57 -2.68
N MET A 281 18.69 1.27 -3.95
CA MET A 281 18.81 2.26 -5.02
C MET A 281 17.80 1.89 -6.11
N ASP A 282 16.99 2.85 -6.55
CA ASP A 282 16.02 2.68 -7.64
C ASP A 282 16.71 2.37 -8.99
N LYS A 283 17.88 2.96 -9.21
CA LYS A 283 18.71 2.80 -10.41
C LYS A 283 20.17 3.07 -10.10
N THR A 284 21.06 2.52 -10.93
CA THR A 284 22.51 2.65 -10.82
C THR A 284 23.10 3.74 -11.71
N ILE A 285 22.26 4.50 -12.42
CA ILE A 285 22.68 5.63 -13.28
C ILE A 285 22.04 6.90 -12.75
N ALA A 286 22.85 7.91 -12.45
CA ALA A 286 22.39 9.20 -11.93
C ALA A 286 22.90 10.36 -12.77
N SER A 287 22.11 11.42 -12.85
CA SER A 287 22.53 12.72 -13.38
C SER A 287 21.76 13.87 -12.69
N PRO A 288 22.14 15.14 -12.89
CA PRO A 288 21.39 16.27 -12.34
C PRO A 288 19.92 16.34 -12.74
N ARG A 289 19.57 15.89 -13.96
CA ARG A 289 18.19 15.88 -14.47
C ARG A 289 17.46 14.56 -14.23
N ASN A 290 18.18 13.51 -13.82
CA ASN A 290 17.62 12.19 -13.53
C ASN A 290 18.35 11.59 -12.31
N PRO A 291 18.10 12.10 -11.10
CA PRO A 291 18.80 11.66 -9.90
C PRO A 291 18.45 10.22 -9.54
N SER A 292 19.39 9.48 -8.96
CA SER A 292 19.11 8.19 -8.31
C SER A 292 18.48 8.44 -6.94
N TYR A 293 17.40 7.73 -6.65
CA TYR A 293 16.75 7.72 -5.35
C TYR A 293 17.35 6.60 -4.50
N ILE A 294 17.93 7.00 -3.36
CA ILE A 294 18.63 6.09 -2.47
C ILE A 294 17.89 6.07 -1.13
N THR A 295 17.35 4.90 -0.79
CA THR A 295 16.75 4.61 0.51
C THR A 295 17.79 3.92 1.38
N ILE A 296 17.92 4.36 2.63
CA ILE A 296 18.83 3.77 3.60
C ILE A 296 18.08 3.29 4.84
N ARG A 297 18.40 2.07 5.26
CA ARG A 297 17.84 1.44 6.46
C ARG A 297 18.97 1.12 7.42
N ILE A 298 18.85 1.64 8.63
CA ILE A 298 19.74 1.38 9.76
C ILE A 298 19.01 0.42 10.68
N GLU A 299 19.62 -0.74 10.92
CA GLU A 299 19.17 -1.69 11.93
C GLU A 299 20.20 -1.67 13.05
N SER A 300 19.76 -1.43 14.27
CA SER A 300 20.60 -1.21 15.43
C SER A 300 19.99 -1.86 16.68
N PRO A 301 20.79 -2.14 17.71
CA PRO A 301 20.28 -2.79 18.92
C PRO A 301 19.37 -1.86 19.71
N GLU A 302 18.56 -2.44 20.61
CA GLU A 302 17.54 -1.71 21.37
C GLU A 302 18.11 -0.58 22.26
N ASN A 303 19.38 -0.64 22.63
CA ASN A 303 20.03 0.40 23.43
C ASN A 303 20.43 1.65 22.62
N VAL A 304 20.27 1.64 21.29
CA VAL A 304 20.50 2.80 20.42
C VAL A 304 19.21 3.61 20.32
N PHE A 305 19.29 4.88 20.71
CA PHE A 305 18.14 5.79 20.72
C PHE A 305 18.17 6.80 19.57
N ARG A 306 19.38 7.20 19.14
CA ARG A 306 19.58 8.10 18.00
C ARG A 306 20.77 7.68 17.14
N VAL A 307 20.73 8.06 15.88
CA VAL A 307 21.82 7.85 14.94
C VAL A 307 22.10 9.12 14.14
N SER A 308 23.37 9.45 13.95
CA SER A 308 23.81 10.47 12.99
C SER A 308 24.48 9.76 11.82
N ILE A 309 24.23 10.25 10.61
CA ILE A 309 24.82 9.69 9.40
C ILE A 309 25.45 10.76 8.51
N LYS A 310 26.62 10.43 7.97
CA LYS A 310 27.28 11.17 6.89
C LYS A 310 27.46 10.26 5.68
N PHE A 311 27.05 10.76 4.52
CA PHE A 311 27.19 10.07 3.25
C PHE A 311 28.29 10.66 2.40
N PHE A 312 29.12 9.78 1.85
CA PHE A 312 30.19 10.13 0.94
C PHE A 312 30.03 9.39 -0.37
N ALA A 313 30.35 10.03 -1.48
CA ALA A 313 30.58 9.35 -2.74
C ALA A 313 32.08 9.09 -2.89
N GLN A 314 32.46 7.83 -3.07
CA GLN A 314 33.84 7.43 -3.33
C GLN A 314 34.03 7.13 -4.82
N SER A 315 34.86 7.90 -5.51
CA SER A 315 35.21 7.61 -6.90
C SER A 315 35.95 6.28 -6.98
N LEU A 316 35.53 5.38 -7.86
CA LEU A 316 36.26 4.13 -8.10
C LEU A 316 37.60 4.34 -8.78
N LYS A 317 37.71 5.40 -9.60
CA LYS A 317 38.93 5.75 -10.35
C LYS A 317 39.99 6.38 -9.45
N SER A 318 39.64 7.44 -8.71
CA SER A 318 40.61 8.19 -7.89
C SER A 318 40.64 7.77 -6.43
N LYS A 319 39.73 6.90 -5.98
CA LYS A 319 39.49 6.51 -4.57
C LYS A 319 39.18 7.67 -3.62
N ARG A 320 39.10 8.91 -4.11
CA ARG A 320 38.71 10.09 -3.32
C ARG A 320 37.28 9.96 -2.84
N LYS A 321 37.07 10.28 -1.56
CA LYS A 321 35.77 10.34 -0.89
C LYS A 321 35.35 11.79 -0.76
N GLU A 322 34.13 12.09 -1.19
CA GLU A 322 33.56 13.44 -1.14
C GLU A 322 32.26 13.39 -0.37
N LEU A 323 32.10 14.27 0.62
CA LEU A 323 30.87 14.38 1.39
C LEU A 323 29.76 14.89 0.48
N ILE A 324 28.69 14.13 0.35
CA ILE A 324 27.54 14.45 -0.51
C ILE A 324 26.36 14.94 0.32
N PHE A 325 26.17 14.38 1.50
CA PHE A 325 25.04 14.69 2.36
C PHE A 325 25.30 14.27 3.81
N ALA A 326 24.71 14.97 4.76
CA ALA A 326 24.72 14.61 6.18
C ALA A 326 23.31 14.80 6.74
N LEU A 327 22.86 13.85 7.55
CA LEU A 327 21.56 13.91 8.19
C LEU A 327 21.65 14.56 9.58
N PRO A 328 20.59 15.25 10.02
CA PRO A 328 20.40 15.50 11.43
C PRO A 328 20.26 14.16 12.18
N GLU A 329 20.43 14.17 13.50
CA GLU A 329 20.22 12.97 14.33
C GLU A 329 18.82 12.40 14.10
N LEU A 330 18.75 11.16 13.66
CA LEU A 330 17.51 10.41 13.51
C LEU A 330 17.23 9.65 14.80
N LYS A 331 15.97 9.65 15.24
CA LYS A 331 15.52 8.78 16.32
C LYS A 331 15.41 7.35 15.81
N VAL A 332 15.96 6.40 16.56
CA VAL A 332 15.79 4.97 16.31
C VAL A 332 14.53 4.51 17.02
N ILE A 333 13.62 3.84 16.30
CA ILE A 333 12.36 3.33 16.84
C ILE A 333 12.33 1.84 16.59
N ASN A 334 12.18 1.05 17.66
CA ASN A 334 12.20 -0.41 17.63
C ASN A 334 13.45 -0.97 16.91
N GLY A 335 14.63 -0.40 17.22
CA GLY A 335 15.91 -0.79 16.63
C GLY A 335 16.10 -0.37 15.17
N VAL A 336 15.16 0.37 14.55
CA VAL A 336 15.26 0.76 13.14
C VAL A 336 15.21 2.28 12.98
N ALA A 337 16.04 2.80 12.08
CA ALA A 337 15.90 4.15 11.52
C ALA A 337 16.01 4.07 9.99
N GLN A 338 15.18 4.84 9.28
CA GLN A 338 15.16 4.83 7.83
C GLN A 338 15.03 6.25 7.29
N THR A 339 15.72 6.54 6.18
CA THR A 339 15.51 7.77 5.42
C THR A 339 15.82 7.55 3.95
N GLN A 340 15.63 8.59 3.14
CA GLN A 340 15.86 8.59 1.71
C GLN A 340 16.46 9.92 1.26
N PHE A 341 17.22 9.89 0.17
CA PHE A 341 17.73 11.09 -0.49
C PHE A 341 17.95 10.87 -1.99
N TYR A 342 17.90 11.97 -2.75
CA TYR A 342 18.24 11.97 -4.16
C TYR A 342 19.74 12.20 -4.34
N PHE A 343 20.40 11.27 -5.03
CA PHE A 343 21.78 11.41 -5.47
C PHE A 343 21.85 11.85 -6.93
N SER A 344 22.29 13.08 -7.14
CA SER A 344 22.54 13.70 -8.45
C SER A 344 24.01 14.04 -8.69
N GLY A 345 24.90 13.58 -7.81
CA GLY A 345 26.32 13.93 -7.83
C GLY A 345 26.66 15.28 -7.20
N ARG A 346 25.72 15.98 -6.58
CA ARG A 346 25.99 17.25 -5.88
C ARG A 346 26.85 17.03 -4.63
N LYS A 347 27.87 17.86 -4.44
CA LYS A 347 28.70 17.88 -3.23
C LYS A 347 27.99 18.62 -2.09
N PHE A 348 28.30 18.25 -0.85
CA PHE A 348 27.70 18.88 0.34
C PHE A 348 28.18 20.33 0.55
N LYS A 349 29.45 20.62 0.25
CA LYS A 349 30.03 21.97 0.33
C LYS A 349 30.07 22.61 -1.06
N LYS A 350 29.36 23.73 -1.21
CA LYS A 350 29.23 24.57 -2.43
C LYS A 350 28.39 23.91 -3.54
N ASN A 351 27.83 24.71 -4.46
CA ASN A 351 27.07 24.29 -5.66
C ASN A 351 27.94 23.56 -6.70
N LEU A 352 28.79 22.64 -6.26
CA LEU A 352 29.71 21.88 -7.08
C LEU A 352 29.17 20.46 -7.26
N PHE A 353 29.43 19.89 -8.43
CA PHE A 353 29.10 18.51 -8.75
C PHE A 353 30.36 17.65 -8.77
N LEU A 354 30.19 16.38 -8.49
CA LEU A 354 31.19 15.34 -8.72
C LEU A 354 31.40 15.19 -10.24
N PRO A 355 32.63 14.93 -10.70
CA PRO A 355 32.88 14.63 -12.10
C PRO A 355 32.19 13.33 -12.50
N LYS A 356 31.87 13.20 -13.80
CA LYS A 356 31.29 11.96 -14.34
C LYS A 356 32.17 10.75 -14.03
N GLY A 357 31.54 9.60 -13.80
CA GLY A 357 32.23 8.34 -13.53
C GLY A 357 31.54 7.46 -12.51
N ASN A 358 32.23 6.39 -12.10
CA ASN A 358 31.68 5.38 -11.22
C ASN A 358 31.99 5.69 -9.74
N TYR A 359 30.96 5.62 -8.90
CA TYR A 359 31.03 5.92 -7.47
C TYR A 359 30.42 4.79 -6.63
N LYS A 360 31.01 4.56 -5.45
CA LYS A 360 30.35 3.85 -4.35
C LYS A 360 29.83 4.84 -3.33
N ILE A 361 28.67 4.57 -2.76
CA ILE A 361 28.14 5.37 -1.66
C ILE A 361 28.65 4.78 -0.35
N ILE A 362 29.23 5.62 0.49
CA ILE A 362 29.77 5.25 1.79
C ILE A 362 28.92 5.95 2.85
N GLY A 363 28.38 5.20 3.80
CA GLY A 363 27.65 5.72 4.94
C GLY A 363 28.47 5.56 6.21
N GLU A 364 28.74 6.66 6.90
CA GLU A 364 29.35 6.66 8.22
C GLU A 364 28.26 6.91 9.27
N VAL A 365 28.03 5.92 10.13
CA VAL A 365 26.98 5.91 11.15
C VAL A 365 27.59 6.11 12.52
N GLN A 366 27.01 6.98 13.32
CA GLN A 366 27.30 7.16 14.74
C GLN A 366 26.01 6.92 15.53
N CYS A 367 26.05 6.02 16.50
CA CYS A 367 24.90 5.64 17.31
C CYS A 367 25.04 6.22 18.71
N TYR A 368 23.93 6.72 19.26
CA TYR A 368 23.84 7.37 20.55
C TYR A 368 22.76 6.70 21.40
N ASN A 369 23.03 6.52 22.69
CA ASN A 369 22.05 6.00 23.64
C ASN A 369 21.06 7.09 24.10
N SER A 370 20.14 6.75 25.00
CA SER A 370 19.14 7.68 25.55
C SER A 370 19.73 8.87 26.30
N SER A 371 20.94 8.74 26.86
CA SER A 371 21.66 9.83 27.54
C SER A 371 22.47 10.72 26.59
N GLY A 372 22.38 10.49 25.27
CA GLY A 372 23.14 11.23 24.26
C GLY A 372 24.63 10.84 24.15
N LYS A 373 25.07 9.77 24.82
CA LYS A 373 26.44 9.27 24.72
C LYS A 373 26.57 8.40 23.47
N MET A 374 27.62 8.63 22.69
CA MET A 374 27.94 7.79 21.53
C MET A 374 28.34 6.39 22.01
N VAL A 375 27.67 5.37 21.49
CA VAL A 375 27.87 3.95 21.85
C VAL A 375 28.51 3.14 20.74
N GLU A 376 28.38 3.56 19.48
CA GLU A 376 28.93 2.84 18.32
C GLU A 376 29.23 3.81 17.19
N ARG A 377 30.29 3.53 16.40
CA ARG A 377 30.57 4.20 15.12
C ARG A 377 31.01 3.17 14.09
N ARG A 378 30.36 3.14 12.92
CA ARG A 378 30.66 2.18 11.85
C ARG A 378 30.57 2.82 10.47
N ILE A 379 31.29 2.23 9.52
CA ILE A 379 31.33 2.67 8.13
C ILE A 379 30.84 1.52 7.26
N PHE A 380 29.94 1.82 6.34
CA PHE A 380 29.37 0.86 5.39
C PHE A 380 29.53 1.40 3.98
N ALA A 381 29.63 0.49 3.02
CA ALA A 381 29.69 0.81 1.60
C ALA A 381 28.52 0.14 0.88
N SER A 382 27.96 0.83 -0.11
CA SER A 382 26.97 0.24 -1.00
C SER A 382 27.56 -0.95 -1.75
N SER A 383 26.75 -2.00 -1.90
CA SER A 383 27.05 -3.13 -2.78
C SER A 383 27.07 -2.68 -4.24
N ASN A 384 26.08 -1.88 -4.62
CA ASN A 384 25.93 -1.33 -5.97
C ASN A 384 26.86 -0.14 -6.22
N ILE A 385 27.28 -0.02 -7.47
CA ILE A 385 28.07 1.09 -8.01
C ILE A 385 27.11 2.01 -8.77
N ILE A 386 27.23 3.32 -8.56
CA ILE A 386 26.47 4.33 -9.30
C ILE A 386 27.35 4.95 -10.38
N LEU A 387 26.89 4.91 -11.62
CA LEU A 387 27.45 5.68 -12.73
C LEU A 387 26.82 7.08 -12.73
N LEU A 388 27.66 8.10 -12.56
CA LEU A 388 27.27 9.51 -12.66
C LEU A 388 27.55 10.02 -14.08
N ASN A 389 26.49 10.42 -14.80
CA ASN A 389 26.50 10.85 -16.20
C ASN A 389 26.35 12.36 -16.39
#